data_AF-A0A875RQ80-F1
#
_entry.id   AF-A0A875RQ80-F1
#
_cell.length_a   1.000
_cell.length_b   1.000
_cell.length_c   1.000
_cell.angle_alpha   90.00
_cell.angle_beta   90.00
_cell.angle_gamma   90.00
#
_symmetry.space_group_name_H-M   'P 1'
#
loop_
_entity.id
_entity.type
_entity.pdbx_description
1 polymer ?
#
loop_
_entity_poly.entity_id
_entity_poly.type
_entity_poly.pdbx_seq_one_letter_code
_entity_poly.pdbx_strand_id
1 'polypeptide(L)'
;MSIDCGDILPEFVGDITLTDKDKKSIDLLELLDKYHRKYEDICNNIKRTILSIKRADYVSGNINMKFGKDFWDLRPSLASKTISFDEGFKLNNLTPKRLSQKERIEKTSGSHNIAKQDRSDFQGSITNVTNRKRKPTIQDEIHDENKATELFVRDPLKMFSGGFVSSEIREAKKSMDLALREIVELCTERQILLRIVKQLEDRIIA
;
A
#
# COMPACT_ATOMS: atom_id res chain seq x y z
N MET A 1 8.85 -53.38 60.25
CA MET A 1 8.73 -51.91 60.24
C MET A 1 8.34 -51.51 58.83
N SER A 2 7.04 -51.41 58.58
CA SER A 2 6.50 -50.94 57.31
C SER A 2 6.17 -49.46 57.51
N ILE A 3 6.82 -48.59 56.74
CA ILE A 3 6.50 -47.17 56.71
C ILE A 3 5.35 -47.03 55.72
N ASP A 4 4.17 -46.73 56.24
CA ASP A 4 3.00 -46.34 55.47
C ASP A 4 3.31 -45.00 54.79
N CYS A 5 3.56 -45.01 53.48
CA CYS A 5 3.60 -43.80 52.66
C CYS A 5 2.16 -43.34 52.40
N GLY A 6 1.51 -42.86 53.45
CA GLY A 6 0.13 -42.39 53.46
C GLY A 6 0.00 -40.88 53.61
N ASP A 7 0.96 -40.08 53.15
CA ASP A 7 0.87 -38.62 53.22
C ASP A 7 0.57 -38.03 51.85
N ILE A 8 -0.75 -38.05 51.60
CA ILE A 8 -1.58 -37.09 50.87
C ILE A 8 -0.81 -35.80 50.53
N LEU A 9 -0.38 -35.66 49.27
CA LEU A 9 -0.21 -34.33 48.69
C LEU A 9 -1.61 -33.72 48.64
N PRO A 10 -1.87 -32.56 49.27
CA PRO A 10 -3.11 -31.86 49.00
C PRO A 10 -3.07 -31.46 47.53
N GLU A 11 -3.92 -32.07 46.71
CA GLU A 11 -4.25 -31.55 45.38
C GLU A 11 -4.72 -30.11 45.61
N PHE A 12 -3.87 -29.15 45.25
CA PHE A 12 -4.23 -27.75 45.27
C PHE A 12 -5.21 -27.51 44.12
N VAL A 13 -6.45 -27.95 44.31
CA VAL A 13 -7.60 -27.60 43.46
C VAL A 13 -8.16 -26.28 44.00
N GLY A 14 -7.31 -25.25 43.99
CA GLY A 14 -7.76 -23.88 44.12
C GLY A 14 -8.19 -23.41 42.75
N ASP A 15 -9.48 -23.15 42.56
CA ASP A 15 -9.93 -22.36 41.40
C ASP A 15 -9.24 -21.00 41.48
N ILE A 16 -8.18 -20.84 40.67
CA ILE A 16 -7.47 -19.57 40.52
C ILE A 16 -8.43 -18.62 39.81
N THR A 17 -9.24 -17.92 40.57
CA THR A 17 -10.09 -16.86 40.04
C THR A 17 -9.20 -15.68 39.70
N LEU A 18 -8.89 -15.52 38.41
CA LEU A 18 -8.08 -14.40 37.96
C LEU A 18 -8.74 -13.08 38.33
N THR A 19 -7.99 -12.23 39.02
CA THR A 19 -8.37 -10.86 39.30
C THR A 19 -8.50 -10.11 37.96
N ASP A 20 -9.33 -9.08 37.90
CA ASP A 20 -9.42 -8.24 36.70
C ASP A 20 -8.07 -7.59 36.31
N LYS A 21 -7.15 -7.41 37.27
CA LYS A 21 -5.76 -6.99 37.01
C LYS A 21 -4.97 -8.04 36.25
N ASP A 22 -5.13 -9.31 36.63
CA ASP A 22 -4.42 -10.42 36.00
C ASP A 22 -4.90 -10.61 34.56
N LYS A 23 -6.22 -10.51 34.31
CA LYS A 23 -6.79 -10.56 32.96
C LYS A 23 -6.25 -9.46 32.05
N LYS A 24 -6.24 -8.21 32.52
CA LYS A 24 -5.69 -7.08 31.74
C LYS A 24 -4.20 -7.19 31.52
N SER A 25 -3.47 -7.80 32.45
CA SER A 25 -2.03 -8.04 32.30
C SER A 25 -1.76 -9.12 31.25
N ILE A 26 -2.59 -10.16 31.20
CA ILE A 26 -2.56 -11.17 30.12
C ILE A 26 -2.89 -10.51 28.79
N ASP A 27 -3.98 -9.73 28.70
CA ASP A 27 -4.36 -9.02 27.48
C ASP A 27 -3.22 -8.10 26.98
N LEU A 28 -2.53 -7.42 27.91
CA LEU A 28 -1.38 -6.58 27.61
C LEU A 28 -0.22 -7.38 27.02
N LEU A 29 0.11 -8.53 27.63
CA LEU A 29 1.20 -9.40 27.18
C LEU A 29 0.91 -10.01 25.82
N GLU A 30 -0.32 -10.47 25.59
CA GLU A 30 -0.77 -11.00 24.30
C GLU A 30 -0.71 -9.93 23.21
N LEU A 31 -1.18 -8.72 23.51
CA LEU A 31 -1.14 -7.60 22.57
C LEU A 31 0.30 -7.15 22.28
N LEU A 32 1.21 -7.25 23.25
CA LEU A 32 2.63 -6.93 23.09
C LEU A 32 3.34 -7.96 22.20
N ASP A 33 3.08 -9.25 22.38
CA ASP A 33 3.62 -10.30 21.50
C ASP A 33 3.13 -10.10 20.06
N LYS A 34 1.82 -9.87 19.90
CA LYS A 34 1.23 -9.56 18.59
C LYS A 34 1.87 -8.33 17.93
N TYR A 35 2.10 -7.26 18.71
CA TYR A 35 2.76 -6.04 18.25
C TYR A 35 4.19 -6.33 17.76
N HIS A 36 4.97 -7.13 18.50
CA HIS A 36 6.33 -7.49 18.11
C HIS A 36 6.36 -8.33 16.83
N ARG A 37 5.49 -9.34 16.72
CA ARG A 37 5.39 -10.15 15.49
C ARG A 37 5.05 -9.29 14.26
N LYS A 38 4.09 -8.37 14.40
CA LYS A 38 3.77 -7.42 13.32
C LYS A 38 4.93 -6.51 12.96
N TYR A 39 5.69 -6.03 13.95
CA TYR A 39 6.87 -5.22 13.71
C TYR A 39 7.94 -5.98 12.91
N GLU A 40 8.15 -7.26 13.22
CA GLU A 40 9.06 -8.12 12.45
C GLU A 40 8.57 -8.33 11.02
N ASP A 41 7.28 -8.57 10.82
CA ASP A 41 6.67 -8.72 9.49
C ASP A 41 6.85 -7.45 8.64
N ILE A 42 6.62 -6.27 9.23
CA ILE A 42 6.88 -4.97 8.58
C ILE A 42 8.35 -4.88 8.15
N CYS A 43 9.28 -5.21 9.05
CA CYS A 43 10.70 -5.18 8.74
C CYS A 43 11.06 -6.14 7.59
N ASN A 44 10.47 -7.33 7.57
CA ASN A 44 10.65 -8.31 6.51
C ASN A 44 10.09 -7.81 5.16
N ASN A 45 8.92 -7.16 5.16
CA ASN A 45 8.32 -6.58 3.97
C ASN A 45 9.13 -5.39 3.42
N ILE A 46 9.70 -4.56 4.30
CA ILE A 46 10.63 -3.48 3.91
C ILE A 46 11.92 -4.07 3.31
N LYS A 47 12.52 -5.09 3.95
CA LYS A 47 13.70 -5.78 3.41
C LYS A 47 13.44 -6.37 2.03
N ARG A 48 12.29 -7.04 1.84
CA ARG A 48 11.86 -7.57 0.53
C ARG A 48 11.74 -6.46 -0.51
N THR A 49 11.14 -5.33 -0.14
CA THR A 49 11.02 -4.15 -1.02
C THR A 49 12.40 -3.68 -1.49
N ILE A 50 13.34 -3.49 -0.56
CA ILE A 50 14.71 -3.06 -0.88
C ILE A 50 15.39 -4.08 -1.79
N LEU A 51 15.26 -5.37 -1.49
CA LEU A 51 15.86 -6.43 -2.30
C LEU A 51 15.30 -6.45 -3.73
N SER A 52 13.99 -6.30 -3.90
CA SER A 52 13.37 -6.24 -5.23
C SER A 52 13.81 -5.00 -6.00
N ILE A 53 13.99 -3.84 -5.35
CA ILE A 53 14.58 -2.65 -6.01
C ILE A 53 16.02 -2.94 -6.46
N LYS A 54 16.84 -3.58 -5.61
CA LYS A 54 18.22 -3.95 -5.97
C LYS A 54 18.30 -4.96 -7.12
N ARG A 55 17.37 -5.92 -7.16
CA ARG A 55 17.24 -6.85 -8.29
C ARG A 55 16.86 -6.10 -9.57
N ALA A 56 15.95 -5.13 -9.48
CA ALA A 56 15.59 -4.30 -10.62
C ALA A 56 16.80 -3.52 -11.16
N ASP A 57 17.62 -2.92 -10.28
CA ASP A 57 18.88 -2.26 -10.66
C ASP A 57 19.83 -3.20 -11.40
N TYR A 58 19.97 -4.43 -10.89
CA TYR A 58 20.86 -5.44 -11.50
C TYR A 58 20.36 -5.89 -12.88
N VAL A 59 19.07 -6.19 -13.01
CA VAL A 59 18.45 -6.66 -14.25
C VAL A 59 18.41 -5.56 -15.31
N SER A 60 18.26 -4.30 -14.91
CA SER A 60 18.21 -3.18 -15.86
C SER A 60 19.52 -3.00 -16.65
N GLY A 61 20.64 -3.57 -16.20
CA GLY A 61 21.93 -3.60 -16.93
C GLY A 61 22.58 -2.23 -17.17
N ASN A 62 21.91 -1.13 -16.82
CA ASN A 62 22.36 0.23 -17.08
C ASN A 62 23.06 0.77 -15.83
N ILE A 63 24.39 0.71 -15.83
CA ILE A 63 25.24 1.19 -14.71
C ILE A 63 24.95 2.65 -14.33
N ASN A 64 24.51 3.46 -15.30
CA ASN A 64 24.24 4.88 -15.15
C ASN A 64 22.78 5.21 -14.77
N MET A 65 21.87 4.22 -14.75
CA MET A 65 20.46 4.42 -14.40
C MET A 65 20.03 3.44 -13.31
N LYS A 66 20.31 3.79 -12.06
CA LYS A 66 19.83 3.06 -10.88
C LYS A 66 18.50 3.64 -10.42
N PHE A 67 17.57 2.79 -10.02
CA PHE A 67 16.33 3.19 -9.37
C PHE A 67 16.67 3.94 -8.09
N GLY A 68 16.38 5.24 -8.08
CA GLY A 68 16.84 6.14 -7.02
C GLY A 68 16.42 7.58 -7.29
N LYS A 69 17.20 8.52 -6.76
CA LYS A 69 16.94 9.97 -6.86
C LYS A 69 16.72 10.43 -8.30
N ASP A 70 17.41 9.82 -9.25
CA ASP A 70 17.35 10.18 -10.68
C ASP A 70 16.00 9.83 -11.34
N PHE A 71 15.20 8.97 -10.70
CA PHE A 71 13.85 8.60 -11.15
C PHE A 71 12.74 9.30 -10.38
N TRP A 72 13.07 10.23 -9.48
CA TRP A 72 12.06 10.99 -8.75
C TRP A 72 11.36 11.95 -9.70
N ASP A 73 10.04 11.81 -9.80
CA ASP A 73 9.17 12.77 -10.46
C ASP A 73 9.04 13.98 -9.54
N LEU A 74 9.82 15.02 -9.84
CA LEU A 74 9.82 16.28 -9.10
C LEU A 74 8.65 17.20 -9.49
N ARG A 75 7.78 16.77 -10.41
CA ARG A 75 6.62 17.58 -10.80
C ARG A 75 5.62 17.65 -9.64
N PRO A 76 4.98 18.81 -9.40
CA PRO A 76 3.97 18.95 -8.35
C PRO A 76 2.85 17.91 -8.52
N SER A 77 2.56 17.16 -7.47
CA SER A 77 1.48 16.19 -7.46
C SER A 77 0.93 16.00 -6.04
N LEU A 78 -0.33 15.62 -5.94
CA LEU A 78 -0.93 15.23 -4.66
C LEU A 78 -0.39 13.86 -4.23
N ALA A 79 -0.38 13.63 -2.92
CA ALA A 79 0.00 12.35 -2.34
C ALA A 79 -0.83 11.21 -2.94
N SER A 80 -0.17 10.10 -3.28
CA SER A 80 -0.82 8.89 -3.80
C SER A 80 -1.56 8.09 -2.72
N LYS A 81 -1.16 8.30 -1.46
CA LYS A 81 -1.74 7.68 -0.26
C LYS A 81 -1.85 8.70 0.86
N THR A 82 -2.93 8.63 1.63
CA THR A 82 -3.16 9.46 2.81
C THR A 82 -3.66 8.62 3.96
N ILE A 83 -3.56 9.15 5.18
CA ILE A 83 -4.08 8.51 6.39
C ILE A 83 -5.21 9.39 6.93
N SER A 84 -6.39 8.82 7.14
CA SER A 84 -7.49 9.47 7.84
C SER A 84 -7.50 9.08 9.32
N PHE A 85 -7.98 9.99 10.18
CA PHE A 85 -7.95 9.86 11.63
C PHE A 85 -9.34 9.69 12.28
N ASP A 86 -10.43 9.81 11.53
CA ASP A 86 -11.79 9.95 12.08
C ASP A 86 -12.23 8.80 13.01
N GLU A 87 -11.95 7.55 12.63
CA GLU A 87 -12.32 6.35 13.40
C GLU A 87 -11.08 5.46 13.66
N GLY A 88 -9.94 6.10 13.91
CA GLY A 88 -8.64 5.44 13.94
C GLY A 88 -7.89 5.55 12.61
N PHE A 89 -6.67 5.02 12.57
CA PHE A 89 -5.81 5.17 11.41
C PHE A 89 -6.30 4.29 10.26
N LYS A 90 -6.71 4.89 9.15
CA LYS A 90 -7.05 4.17 7.92
C LYS A 90 -6.21 4.66 6.75
N LEU A 91 -5.64 3.73 5.99
CA LEU A 91 -4.81 4.03 4.81
C LEU A 91 -5.71 4.17 3.56
N ASN A 92 -5.78 5.38 3.02
CA ASN A 92 -6.56 5.70 1.84
C ASN A 92 -5.65 5.76 0.60
N ASN A 93 -6.00 5.01 -0.44
CA ASN A 93 -5.31 5.07 -1.74
C ASN A 93 -6.03 6.08 -2.64
N LEU A 94 -5.35 7.18 -2.96
CA LEU A 94 -5.90 8.26 -3.80
C LEU A 94 -5.62 8.05 -5.29
N THR A 95 -4.74 7.10 -5.64
CA THR A 95 -4.45 6.80 -7.05
C THR A 95 -5.69 6.24 -7.77
N PRO A 96 -6.06 6.80 -8.93
CA PRO A 96 -7.19 6.31 -9.69
C PRO A 96 -6.92 4.86 -10.13
N LYS A 97 -7.75 3.92 -9.66
CA LYS A 97 -7.70 2.53 -10.11
C LYS A 97 -7.95 2.52 -11.62
N ARG A 98 -7.06 1.91 -12.40
CA ARG A 98 -7.38 1.57 -13.79
C ARG A 98 -8.56 0.60 -13.74
N LEU A 99 -9.74 1.04 -14.18
CA LEU A 99 -10.87 0.16 -14.44
C LEU A 99 -10.38 -1.00 -15.30
N SER A 100 -10.77 -2.21 -14.91
CA SER A 100 -10.39 -3.41 -15.65
C SER A 100 -11.00 -3.35 -17.06
N GLN A 101 -10.36 -4.00 -18.03
CA GLN A 101 -10.84 -4.02 -19.42
C GLN A 101 -12.27 -4.61 -19.53
N LYS A 102 -12.71 -5.41 -18.55
CA LYS A 102 -14.09 -5.91 -18.42
C LYS A 102 -15.11 -4.79 -18.14
N GLU A 103 -14.79 -3.84 -17.25
CA GLU A 103 -15.68 -2.72 -16.91
C GLU A 103 -15.74 -1.64 -18.02
N ARG A 104 -14.74 -1.59 -18.90
CA ARG A 104 -14.77 -0.71 -20.08
C ARG A 104 -15.74 -1.20 -21.15
N ILE A 105 -15.86 -2.51 -21.33
CA ILE A 105 -16.74 -3.09 -22.37
C ILE A 105 -18.20 -2.86 -22.00
N GLU A 106 -18.60 -3.03 -20.74
CA GLU A 106 -19.99 -2.83 -20.29
C GLU A 106 -20.49 -1.38 -20.45
N LYS A 107 -19.61 -0.38 -20.35
CA LYS A 107 -19.99 1.04 -20.52
C LYS A 107 -20.12 1.47 -21.99
N THR A 108 -19.56 0.72 -22.92
CA THR A 108 -19.67 1.00 -24.38
C THR A 108 -20.76 0.20 -25.08
N SER A 109 -21.32 -0.83 -24.45
CA SER A 109 -22.40 -1.65 -25.03
C SER A 109 -23.80 -1.03 -24.93
N GLY A 110 -23.94 0.12 -24.25
CA GLY A 110 -25.23 0.79 -24.02
C GLY A 110 -25.61 1.87 -25.04
N SER A 111 -24.83 2.07 -26.11
CA SER A 111 -25.13 3.11 -27.11
C SER A 111 -24.95 2.56 -28.52
N HIS A 112 -25.88 1.71 -28.95
CA HIS A 112 -26.04 1.34 -30.34
C HIS A 112 -27.41 1.82 -30.85
N ASN A 113 -27.37 2.81 -31.74
CA ASN A 113 -28.36 3.23 -32.75
C ASN A 113 -27.82 4.59 -33.25
N ILE A 114 -27.50 4.93 -34.49
CA ILE A 114 -27.84 4.59 -35.90
C ILE A 114 -26.70 5.35 -36.68
N ALA A 115 -26.07 4.95 -37.78
CA ALA A 115 -26.53 4.42 -39.05
C ALA A 115 -25.39 3.71 -39.80
N LYS A 116 -25.78 2.71 -40.60
CA LYS A 116 -24.99 2.07 -41.66
C LYS A 116 -25.11 2.87 -42.96
N GLN A 117 -24.02 2.99 -43.72
CA GLN A 117 -23.98 3.02 -45.19
C GLN A 117 -22.49 2.87 -45.58
N ASP A 118 -22.03 1.68 -45.96
CA ASP A 118 -22.07 1.00 -47.27
C ASP A 118 -20.85 1.33 -48.16
N ARG A 119 -20.06 0.25 -48.37
CA ARG A 119 -19.26 -0.15 -49.56
C ARG A 119 -18.13 0.74 -50.07
N SER A 120 -16.92 0.20 -50.19
CA SER A 120 -16.52 -0.66 -51.33
C SER A 120 -15.05 -1.09 -51.22
N ASP A 121 -14.79 -2.32 -51.66
CA ASP A 121 -13.47 -2.95 -51.81
C ASP A 121 -12.49 -2.12 -52.65
N PHE A 122 -11.25 -1.96 -52.17
CA PHE A 122 -10.10 -1.81 -53.05
C PHE A 122 -8.84 -2.40 -52.41
N GLN A 123 -8.35 -3.44 -53.04
CA GLN A 123 -7.14 -4.18 -52.72
C GLN A 123 -5.99 -3.56 -53.52
N GLY A 124 -4.92 -3.11 -52.85
CA GLY A 124 -3.72 -2.70 -53.56
C GLY A 124 -2.68 -1.91 -52.77
N SER A 125 -1.47 -2.48 -52.75
CA SER A 125 -0.17 -1.80 -52.73
C SER A 125 0.37 -1.21 -51.42
N ILE A 126 1.38 -1.92 -50.93
CA ILE A 126 2.50 -1.48 -50.09
C ILE A 126 2.92 -0.03 -50.40
N THR A 127 2.92 0.84 -49.38
CA THR A 127 3.98 1.81 -49.08
C THR A 127 3.77 2.35 -47.66
N ASN A 128 4.75 2.11 -46.78
CA ASN A 128 4.82 2.73 -45.46
C ASN A 128 5.17 4.21 -45.61
N VAL A 129 4.15 5.08 -45.58
CA VAL A 129 4.35 6.53 -45.42
C VAL A 129 3.88 6.94 -44.02
N THR A 130 4.86 7.37 -43.23
CA THR A 130 4.76 7.87 -41.87
C THR A 130 3.88 9.12 -41.81
N ASN A 131 2.69 9.00 -41.22
CA ASN A 131 1.81 10.13 -40.92
C ASN A 131 2.33 10.92 -39.70
N ARG A 132 3.35 11.76 -39.93
CA ARG A 132 3.83 12.74 -38.95
C ARG A 132 2.82 13.89 -38.89
N LYS A 133 1.76 13.76 -38.07
CA LYS A 133 0.85 14.87 -37.75
C LYS A 133 1.68 16.01 -37.15
N ARG A 134 1.92 17.06 -37.94
CA ARG A 134 2.47 18.34 -37.49
C ARG A 134 1.49 18.93 -36.47
N LYS A 135 1.92 19.13 -35.23
CA LYS A 135 1.20 19.98 -34.26
C LYS A 135 1.30 21.44 -34.74
N PRO A 136 0.21 22.22 -34.72
CA PRO A 136 0.29 23.64 -35.01
C PRO A 136 1.06 24.37 -33.89
N THR A 137 1.75 25.40 -34.33
CA THR A 137 2.63 26.33 -33.63
C THR A 137 2.05 26.85 -32.31
N ILE A 138 2.93 26.90 -31.31
CA ILE A 138 2.76 27.56 -30.01
C ILE A 138 2.35 29.01 -30.27
N GLN A 139 1.12 29.37 -29.89
CA GLN A 139 0.78 30.76 -29.57
C GLN A 139 0.94 30.88 -28.05
N ASP A 140 1.73 31.87 -27.65
CA ASP A 140 2.02 32.22 -26.26
C ASP A 140 0.71 32.51 -25.51
N GLU A 141 0.23 31.53 -24.75
CA GLU A 141 -0.75 31.78 -23.70
C GLU A 141 -0.03 32.49 -22.55
N ILE A 142 -0.33 33.79 -22.43
CA ILE A 142 -0.03 34.61 -21.27
C ILE A 142 -0.47 33.84 -20.02
N HIS A 143 0.49 33.41 -19.20
CA HIS A 143 0.22 32.74 -17.94
C HIS A 143 -0.43 33.73 -16.97
N ASP A 144 -1.73 33.54 -16.78
CA ASP A 144 -2.51 34.14 -15.71
C ASP A 144 -2.03 33.53 -14.37
N GLU A 145 -1.18 34.27 -13.64
CA GLU A 145 -0.49 33.80 -12.41
C GLU A 145 -1.43 33.50 -11.22
N ASN A 146 -2.75 33.69 -11.38
CA ASN A 146 -3.74 33.50 -10.31
C ASN A 146 -4.65 32.27 -10.47
N LYS A 147 -4.43 31.39 -11.46
CA LYS A 147 -5.10 30.08 -11.46
C LYS A 147 -4.32 29.10 -10.60
N ALA A 148 -4.80 28.86 -9.38
CA ALA A 148 -4.37 27.74 -8.56
C ALA A 148 -4.41 26.47 -9.43
N THR A 149 -3.23 25.96 -9.78
CA THR A 149 -3.12 24.79 -10.64
C THR A 149 -3.65 23.62 -9.82
N GLU A 150 -4.81 23.08 -10.20
CA GLU A 150 -5.35 21.89 -9.54
C GLU A 150 -4.31 20.77 -9.61
N LEU A 151 -3.81 20.36 -8.45
CA LEU A 151 -2.81 19.31 -8.37
C LEU A 151 -3.46 17.95 -8.61
N PHE A 152 -2.88 17.16 -9.49
CA PHE A 152 -3.38 15.82 -9.81
C PHE A 152 -2.68 14.74 -8.96
N VAL A 153 -3.43 13.71 -8.58
CA VAL A 153 -2.85 12.49 -8.01
C VAL A 153 -2.24 11.66 -9.14
N ARG A 154 -0.97 11.29 -8.99
CA ARG A 154 -0.24 10.48 -9.97
C ARG A 154 0.03 9.08 -9.45
N ASP A 155 0.00 8.11 -10.36
CA ASP A 155 0.44 6.76 -10.08
C ASP A 155 1.97 6.73 -10.07
N PRO A 156 2.62 6.36 -8.95
CA PRO A 156 4.07 6.34 -8.86
C PRO A 156 4.75 5.45 -9.91
N LEU A 157 4.09 4.38 -10.36
CA LEU A 157 4.67 3.52 -11.42
C LEU A 157 4.71 4.19 -12.80
N LYS A 158 3.93 5.26 -13.00
CA LYS A 158 3.95 6.02 -14.26
C LYS A 158 5.10 7.02 -14.31
N MET A 159 5.83 7.22 -13.22
CA MET A 159 7.02 8.09 -13.18
C MET A 159 8.13 7.55 -14.09
N PHE A 160 8.16 6.23 -14.34
CA PHE A 160 9.04 5.56 -15.29
C PHE A 160 8.68 5.79 -16.78
N SER A 161 7.76 6.72 -17.07
CA SER A 161 7.57 7.47 -18.33
C SER A 161 7.99 6.74 -19.62
N GLY A 162 7.27 5.67 -20.00
CA GLY A 162 7.41 5.00 -21.30
C GLY A 162 8.32 3.77 -21.34
N GLY A 163 9.03 3.47 -20.25
CA GLY A 163 9.77 2.21 -20.09
C GLY A 163 8.90 1.06 -19.59
N PHE A 164 9.31 -0.17 -19.89
CA PHE A 164 8.72 -1.37 -19.30
C PHE A 164 9.03 -1.38 -17.79
N VAL A 165 8.01 -1.19 -16.93
CA VAL A 165 8.18 -1.34 -15.48
C VAL A 165 8.42 -2.82 -15.18
N SER A 166 9.62 -3.12 -14.69
CA SER A 166 10.05 -4.50 -14.41
C SER A 166 9.15 -5.17 -13.37
N SER A 167 9.11 -6.51 -13.39
CA SER A 167 8.38 -7.31 -12.42
C SER A 167 8.79 -7.00 -10.99
N GLU A 168 10.08 -6.75 -10.78
CA GLU A 168 10.69 -6.52 -9.48
C GLU A 168 10.26 -5.18 -8.89
N ILE A 169 10.11 -4.13 -9.72
CA ILE A 169 9.57 -2.83 -9.25
C ILE A 169 8.10 -2.95 -8.86
N ARG A 170 7.32 -3.78 -9.58
CA ARG A 170 5.92 -4.05 -9.21
C ARG A 170 5.82 -4.83 -7.91
N GLU A 171 6.70 -5.82 -7.72
CA GLU A 171 6.82 -6.57 -6.48
C GLU A 171 7.24 -5.66 -5.32
N ALA A 172 8.25 -4.80 -5.51
CA ALA A 172 8.68 -3.83 -4.51
C ALA A 172 7.52 -2.93 -4.08
N LYS A 173 6.75 -2.39 -5.03
CA LYS A 173 5.54 -1.61 -4.71
C LYS A 173 4.54 -2.42 -3.89
N LYS A 174 4.29 -3.68 -4.27
CA LYS A 174 3.34 -4.56 -3.56
C LYS A 174 3.78 -4.81 -2.11
N SER A 175 5.06 -5.13 -1.89
CA SER A 175 5.61 -5.35 -0.55
C SER A 175 5.60 -4.07 0.30
N MET A 176 5.88 -2.91 -0.30
CA MET A 176 5.81 -1.63 0.39
C MET A 176 4.37 -1.24 0.74
N ASP A 177 3.42 -1.48 -0.18
CA ASP A 177 2.00 -1.26 0.05
C ASP A 177 1.47 -2.10 1.22
N LEU A 178 1.99 -3.33 1.37
CA LEU A 178 1.67 -4.20 2.50
C LEU A 178 2.27 -3.67 3.79
N ALA A 179 3.56 -3.33 3.80
CA ALA A 179 4.25 -2.76 4.97
C ALA A 179 3.56 -1.47 5.46
N LEU A 180 3.15 -0.58 4.55
CA LEU A 180 2.44 0.66 4.92
C LEU A 180 1.10 0.39 5.58
N ARG A 181 0.37 -0.65 5.15
CA ARG A 181 -0.88 -1.05 5.80
C ARG A 181 -0.62 -1.59 7.20
N GLU A 182 0.37 -2.46 7.33
CA GLU A 182 0.76 -3.05 8.62
C GLU A 182 1.25 -1.99 9.60
N ILE A 183 1.98 -0.96 9.14
CA ILE A 183 2.40 0.18 9.98
C ILE A 183 1.19 0.93 10.55
N VAL A 184 0.16 1.16 9.74
CA VAL A 184 -1.07 1.83 10.16
C VAL A 184 -1.81 1.02 11.23
N GLU A 185 -1.86 -0.31 11.07
CA GLU A 185 -2.41 -1.21 12.09
C GLU A 185 -1.56 -1.21 13.36
N LEU A 186 -0.23 -1.24 13.24
CA LEU A 186 0.70 -1.20 14.37
C LEU A 186 0.55 0.09 15.18
N CYS A 187 0.34 1.23 14.52
CA CYS A 187 0.04 2.49 15.19
C CYS A 187 -1.27 2.43 15.99
N THR A 188 -2.28 1.75 15.46
CA THR A 188 -3.56 1.55 16.16
C THR A 188 -3.38 0.64 17.38
N GLU A 189 -2.67 -0.46 17.23
CA GLU A 189 -2.36 -1.38 18.35
C GLU A 189 -1.53 -0.70 19.44
N ARG A 190 -0.56 0.15 19.05
CA ARG A 190 0.19 0.98 20.00
C ARG A 190 -0.72 1.88 20.85
N GLN A 191 -1.73 2.50 20.23
CA GLN A 191 -2.69 3.32 20.99
C GLN A 191 -3.50 2.49 21.99
N ILE A 192 -3.86 1.26 21.63
CA ILE A 192 -4.57 0.34 22.53
C ILE A 192 -3.67 -0.07 23.69
N LEU A 193 -2.42 -0.46 23.41
CA LEU A 193 -1.42 -0.79 24.43
C LEU A 193 -1.26 0.35 25.45
N LEU A 194 -1.08 1.59 24.97
CA LEU A 194 -0.93 2.76 25.84
C LEU A 194 -2.18 3.00 26.71
N ARG A 195 -3.39 2.72 26.20
CA ARG A 195 -4.62 2.80 27.00
C ARG A 195 -4.66 1.75 28.10
N ILE A 196 -4.27 0.51 27.81
CA ILE A 196 -4.25 -0.59 28.80
C ILE A 196 -3.24 -0.30 29.90
N VAL A 197 -2.03 0.13 29.54
CA VAL A 197 -0.98 0.52 30.50
C VAL A 197 -1.49 1.62 31.43
N LYS A 198 -2.08 2.68 30.88
CA LYS A 198 -2.64 3.76 31.68
C LYS A 198 -3.74 3.28 32.65
N GLN A 199 -4.63 2.38 32.21
CA GLN A 199 -5.66 1.81 33.08
C GLN A 199 -5.11 0.95 34.22
N LEU A 200 -3.94 0.34 34.03
CA LEU A 200 -3.25 -0.42 35.07
C LEU A 200 -2.56 0.53 36.06
N GLU A 201 -1.88 1.57 35.57
CA GLU A 201 -1.22 2.59 36.40
C GLU A 201 -2.21 3.39 37.26
N ASP A 202 -3.30 3.89 36.68
CA ASP A 202 -4.32 4.68 37.38
C ASP A 202 -5.02 3.90 38.52
N ARG A 203 -4.96 2.55 38.51
CA ARG A 203 -5.54 1.65 39.53
C ARG A 203 -4.52 1.11 40.54
N ILE A 204 -3.28 1.59 40.49
CA ILE A 204 -2.23 1.31 41.49
C ILE A 204 -2.14 2.47 42.51
N ILE A 205 -2.57 3.68 42.12
CA ILE A 205 -2.49 4.90 42.95
C ILE A 205 -3.79 5.14 43.75
N ALA A 206 -4.87 4.42 43.44
CA ALA A 206 -6.14 4.42 44.18
C ALA A 206 -6.26 3.19 45.08
#